data_AF-A0AAN9ALN9-F1
#
_entry.id   AF-A0AAN9ALN9-F1
#
_cell.length_a   1.000
_cell.length_b   1.000
_cell.length_c   1.000
_cell.angle_alpha   90.00
_cell.angle_beta   90.00
_cell.angle_gamma   90.00
#
_symmetry.space_group_name_H-M   'P 1'
#
loop_
_entity.id
_entity.type
_entity.pdbx_description
1 polymer ?
#
loop_
_entity_poly.entity_id
_entity_poly.type
_entity_poly.pdbx_seq_one_letter_code
_entity_poly.pdbx_strand_id
1 'polypeptide(L)'
;LDNTDNFGSDVSLDESVDGYLSDESLSTVSSSVSRRRLLAKRPKTPELLDDKDIPALELPASATDLIVPSDHILQAVGIYEVLRHFRTNLRLSPFTFEDFCASLICDEQCTLVAEIHISLLKAIFREEDSNNSMFGPHDNKDSINICLFFLDGMTWPEIARAYLDSDRHPEFRNSLPALTSPNFPFVPLAEKLQVLQTLTDLFLTTTSVRMDITNEGNIRYDDHCRACHK
;
A
#
# COMPACT_ATOMS: atom_id res chain seq x y z
N LEU A 1 -65.63 -33.27 -8.97
CA LEU A 1 -65.65 -33.64 -7.54
C LEU A 1 -64.19 -33.51 -7.10
N ASP A 2 -63.66 -32.37 -6.69
CA ASP A 2 -64.28 -31.18 -6.10
C ASP A 2 -63.45 -29.95 -6.48
N ASN A 3 -64.14 -28.80 -6.62
CA ASN A 3 -63.58 -27.49 -6.92
C ASN A 3 -63.01 -26.82 -5.66
N THR A 4 -62.08 -25.87 -5.84
CA THR A 4 -62.02 -24.49 -5.26
C THR A 4 -60.55 -24.03 -5.31
N ASP A 5 -60.14 -23.24 -6.30
CA ASP A 5 -60.30 -21.77 -6.43
C ASP A 5 -59.67 -20.99 -5.26
N ASN A 6 -58.53 -20.33 -5.50
CA ASN A 6 -58.38 -18.91 -5.15
C ASN A 6 -57.26 -18.23 -5.97
N PHE A 7 -57.68 -17.33 -6.85
CA PHE A 7 -56.90 -16.38 -7.67
C PHE A 7 -56.97 -14.98 -7.02
N GLY A 8 -55.99 -14.12 -7.31
CA GLY A 8 -55.99 -12.68 -6.99
C GLY A 8 -55.58 -12.40 -5.54
N SER A 9 -54.90 -11.34 -5.15
CA SER A 9 -54.57 -9.98 -5.62
C SER A 9 -53.85 -9.37 -4.38
N ASP A 10 -53.08 -8.31 -4.33
CA ASP A 10 -53.01 -7.09 -5.11
C ASP A 10 -51.70 -6.40 -4.66
N VAL A 11 -51.07 -5.69 -5.57
CA VAL A 11 -49.92 -4.83 -5.32
C VAL A 11 -50.44 -3.46 -4.92
N SER A 12 -50.19 -3.01 -3.70
CA SER A 12 -50.41 -1.61 -3.32
C SER A 12 -49.09 -0.97 -2.91
N LEU A 13 -48.52 -0.25 -3.89
CA LEU A 13 -47.63 0.89 -3.67
C LEU A 13 -48.42 1.96 -2.89
N ASP A 14 -47.89 2.40 -1.76
CA ASP A 14 -48.25 3.69 -1.19
C ASP A 14 -46.97 4.49 -0.96
N GLU A 15 -46.94 5.63 -1.62
CA GLU A 15 -45.91 6.65 -1.62
C GLU A 15 -46.52 7.82 -0.86
N SER A 16 -46.08 8.04 0.39
CA SER A 16 -46.45 9.25 1.12
C SER A 16 -45.24 9.86 1.81
N VAL A 17 -44.84 10.99 1.24
CA VAL A 17 -43.86 11.97 1.69
C VAL A 17 -44.29 12.71 2.97
N ASP A 18 -43.29 13.36 3.56
CA ASP A 18 -43.33 14.47 4.51
C ASP A 18 -43.43 14.16 6.02
N GLY A 19 -42.34 14.51 6.73
CA GLY A 19 -42.51 15.18 8.02
C GLY A 19 -41.44 14.95 9.08
N TYR A 20 -40.50 15.89 9.15
CA TYR A 20 -39.91 16.45 10.38
C TYR A 20 -39.25 15.48 11.38
N LEU A 21 -37.92 15.38 11.31
CA LEU A 21 -37.08 14.90 12.43
C LEU A 21 -37.12 15.93 13.56
N SER A 22 -38.06 15.76 14.50
CA SER A 22 -38.05 16.44 15.79
C SER A 22 -37.16 15.67 16.77
N ASP A 23 -36.09 16.34 17.19
CA ASP A 23 -35.19 15.96 18.27
C ASP A 23 -35.94 16.07 19.61
N GLU A 24 -36.64 15.02 20.03
CA GLU A 24 -37.30 14.95 21.33
C GLU A 24 -36.49 14.13 22.34
N SER A 25 -36.02 14.86 23.34
CA SER A 25 -35.34 14.41 24.54
C SER A 25 -36.20 13.44 25.35
N LEU A 26 -35.78 12.18 25.45
CA LEU A 26 -36.38 11.20 26.35
C LEU A 26 -35.92 11.42 27.80
N SER A 27 -36.57 12.34 28.50
CA SER A 27 -36.57 12.33 29.97
C SER A 27 -37.78 11.54 30.47
N THR A 28 -37.53 10.37 31.05
CA THR A 28 -38.53 9.70 31.89
C THR A 28 -37.94 9.41 33.25
N VAL A 29 -38.53 10.07 34.24
CA VAL A 29 -38.24 9.96 35.67
C VAL A 29 -38.51 8.56 36.21
N SER A 30 -37.67 8.08 37.12
CA SER A 30 -38.14 7.19 38.18
C SER A 30 -37.37 7.43 39.47
N SER A 31 -38.12 7.98 40.43
CA SER A 31 -37.79 8.07 41.84
C SER A 31 -37.75 6.69 42.49
N SER A 32 -36.66 6.41 43.21
CA SER A 32 -36.65 6.02 44.64
C SER A 32 -35.62 4.94 45.01
N VAL A 33 -34.97 5.20 46.15
CA VAL A 33 -34.23 4.30 47.07
C VAL A 33 -32.88 3.71 46.61
N SER A 34 -31.83 4.48 46.91
CA SER A 34 -30.59 4.06 47.57
C SER A 34 -30.08 2.62 47.37
N ARG A 35 -29.25 2.42 46.35
CA ARG A 35 -27.97 1.69 46.52
C ARG A 35 -26.85 2.61 46.07
N ARG A 36 -26.20 3.28 47.04
CA ARG A 36 -24.93 3.98 46.80
C ARG A 36 -23.90 2.92 46.44
N ARG A 37 -23.80 2.57 45.16
CA ARG A 37 -22.54 2.05 44.62
C ARG A 37 -21.56 3.19 44.84
N LEU A 38 -20.61 3.00 45.76
CA LEU A 38 -19.42 3.83 45.86
C LEU A 38 -18.67 3.63 44.54
N LEU A 39 -19.11 4.32 43.49
CA LEU A 39 -18.30 4.58 42.31
C LEU A 39 -17.07 5.27 42.85
N ALA A 40 -15.97 4.51 42.97
CA ALA A 40 -14.68 5.07 43.29
C ALA A 40 -14.48 6.23 42.33
N LYS A 41 -14.44 7.45 42.87
CA LYS A 41 -14.20 8.65 42.05
C LYS A 41 -12.93 8.36 41.28
N ARG A 42 -13.04 8.35 39.95
CA ARG A 42 -11.88 8.31 39.07
C ARG A 42 -10.90 9.36 39.63
N PRO A 43 -9.63 9.00 39.90
CA PRO A 43 -8.67 9.97 40.40
C PRO A 43 -8.74 11.18 39.45
N LYS A 44 -8.86 12.37 40.03
CA LYS A 44 -8.91 13.60 39.24
C LYS A 44 -7.67 13.59 38.36
N THR A 45 -7.86 13.73 37.05
CA THR A 45 -6.75 14.03 36.15
C THR A 45 -5.98 15.19 36.77
N PRO A 46 -4.64 15.07 36.95
CA PRO A 46 -3.86 16.15 37.50
C PRO A 46 -4.15 17.42 36.70
N GLU A 47 -4.38 18.54 37.40
CA GLU A 47 -4.48 19.85 36.76
C GLU A 47 -3.16 20.07 36.01
N LEU A 48 -3.23 19.99 34.69
CA LEU A 48 -2.19 20.53 33.84
C LEU A 48 -2.20 22.03 34.15
N LEU A 49 -1.14 22.53 34.77
CA LEU A 49 -0.97 23.95 35.01
C LEU A 49 -0.88 24.62 33.64
N ASP A 50 -1.97 25.24 33.19
CA ASP A 50 -2.13 25.76 31.82
C ASP A 50 -1.20 26.94 31.49
N ASP A 51 -0.40 27.43 32.43
CA ASP A 51 0.42 28.64 32.25
C ASP A 51 1.88 28.46 32.68
N LYS A 52 2.50 27.33 32.34
CA LYS A 52 3.97 27.25 32.36
C LYS A 52 4.51 27.52 30.97
N ASP A 53 5.25 28.61 30.80
CA ASP A 53 6.05 28.87 29.61
C ASP A 53 6.99 27.68 29.39
N ILE A 54 6.66 26.82 28.42
CA ILE A 54 7.50 25.68 28.04
C ILE A 54 8.72 26.27 27.32
N PRO A 55 9.95 26.05 27.83
CA PRO A 55 11.14 26.57 27.16
C PRO A 55 11.22 26.02 25.73
N ALA A 56 11.65 26.87 24.80
CA ALA A 56 11.77 26.49 23.39
C ALA A 56 12.65 25.24 23.25
N LEU A 57 12.16 24.25 22.52
CA LEU A 57 12.84 22.97 22.35
C LEU A 57 14.00 23.17 21.35
N GLU A 58 15.24 23.18 21.86
CA GLU A 58 16.44 23.13 21.01
C GLU A 58 16.67 21.67 20.59
N LEU A 59 16.17 21.33 19.40
CA LEU A 59 16.45 20.04 18.80
C LEU A 59 17.95 19.95 18.46
N PRO A 60 18.60 18.81 18.71
CA PRO A 60 19.96 18.59 18.25
C PRO A 60 20.02 18.66 16.71
N ALA A 61 21.22 18.89 16.17
CA ALA A 61 21.44 18.82 14.74
C ALA A 61 20.99 17.46 14.18
N SER A 62 20.44 17.47 12.97
CA SER A 62 20.02 16.24 12.29
C SER A 62 21.21 15.31 12.07
N ALA A 63 20.96 14.00 12.08
CA ALA A 63 21.99 13.00 11.82
C ALA A 63 22.57 13.17 10.41
N THR A 64 23.90 13.13 10.30
CA THR A 64 24.67 13.31 9.04
C THR A 64 25.46 12.04 8.66
N ASP A 65 25.14 10.91 9.27
CA ASP A 65 25.87 9.64 9.12
C ASP A 65 25.50 8.88 7.81
N LEU A 66 24.51 9.36 7.08
CA LEU A 66 24.04 8.74 5.85
C LEU A 66 24.74 9.34 4.62
N ILE A 67 25.09 8.47 3.67
CA ILE A 67 25.77 8.86 2.42
C ILE A 67 24.83 9.66 1.49
N VAL A 68 23.51 9.46 1.62
CA VAL A 68 22.48 10.11 0.80
C VAL A 68 22.22 11.55 1.28
N PRO A 69 22.14 12.54 0.36
CA PRO A 69 21.76 13.91 0.69
C PRO A 69 20.40 13.99 1.40
N SER A 70 20.27 14.90 2.38
CA SER A 70 19.08 15.07 3.22
C SER A 70 17.77 15.16 2.45
N ASP A 71 17.81 15.78 1.27
CA ASP A 71 16.64 16.05 0.43
C ASP A 71 16.02 14.76 -0.12
N HIS A 72 16.81 13.69 -0.23
CA HIS A 72 16.41 12.40 -0.80
C HIS A 72 16.26 11.29 0.24
N ILE A 73 16.64 11.52 1.50
CA ILE A 73 16.60 10.49 2.55
C ILE A 73 15.19 9.95 2.73
N LEU A 74 14.19 10.83 2.86
CA LEU A 74 12.80 10.39 3.09
C LEU A 74 12.27 9.53 1.94
N GLN A 75 12.59 9.91 0.70
CA GLN A 75 12.22 9.15 -0.49
C GLN A 75 12.91 7.77 -0.49
N ALA A 76 14.22 7.73 -0.23
CA ALA A 76 14.98 6.48 -0.18
C ALA A 76 14.48 5.54 0.93
N VAL A 77 14.19 6.07 2.12
CA VAL A 77 13.63 5.30 3.24
C VAL A 77 12.23 4.77 2.88
N GLY A 78 11.37 5.60 2.29
CA GLY A 78 10.03 5.20 1.86
C GLY A 78 10.07 4.01 0.90
N ILE A 79 10.95 4.06 -0.11
CA ILE A 79 11.17 2.95 -1.05
C ILE A 79 11.70 1.72 -0.30
N TYR A 80 12.75 1.89 0.51
CA TYR A 80 13.40 0.79 1.22
C TYR A 80 12.44 0.04 2.15
N GLU A 81 11.60 0.74 2.90
CA GLU A 81 10.63 0.10 3.80
C GLU A 81 9.61 -0.75 3.02
N VAL A 82 9.16 -0.29 1.85
CA VAL A 82 8.27 -1.10 0.99
C VAL A 82 8.99 -2.37 0.51
N LEU A 83 10.23 -2.23 0.02
CA LEU A 83 11.04 -3.38 -0.42
C LEU A 83 11.26 -4.39 0.72
N ARG A 84 11.55 -3.89 1.92
CA ARG A 84 11.80 -4.70 3.13
C ARG A 84 10.55 -5.41 3.63
N HIS A 85 9.42 -4.71 3.63
CA HIS A 85 8.12 -5.23 4.08
C HIS A 85 7.61 -6.32 3.13
N PHE A 86 7.65 -6.08 1.82
CA PHE A 86 7.18 -7.02 0.79
C PHE A 86 8.27 -7.90 0.18
N ARG A 87 9.39 -8.10 0.88
CA ARG A 87 10.54 -8.90 0.39
C ARG A 87 10.16 -10.30 -0.09
N THR A 88 9.13 -10.92 0.51
CA THR A 88 8.66 -12.26 0.11
C THR A 88 7.96 -12.23 -1.24
N ASN A 89 7.12 -11.22 -1.49
CA ASN A 89 6.45 -11.01 -2.78
C ASN A 89 7.47 -10.69 -3.88
N LEU A 90 8.43 -9.82 -3.57
CA LEU A 90 9.50 -9.42 -4.49
C LEU A 90 10.61 -10.48 -4.63
N ARG A 91 10.66 -11.47 -3.74
CA ARG A 91 11.71 -12.51 -3.67
C ARG A 91 13.12 -11.92 -3.50
N LEU A 92 13.22 -10.78 -2.82
CA LEU A 92 14.48 -10.12 -2.52
C LEU A 92 15.13 -10.74 -1.28
N SER A 93 16.44 -10.97 -1.34
CA SER A 93 17.24 -11.27 -0.15
C SER A 93 17.27 -10.04 0.78
N PRO A 94 17.33 -10.22 2.11
CA PRO A 94 17.45 -9.10 3.03
C PRO A 94 18.80 -8.37 2.83
N PHE A 95 18.75 -7.04 2.78
CA PHE A 95 19.92 -6.15 2.72
C PHE A 95 19.71 -4.97 3.68
N THR A 96 20.78 -4.25 4.01
CA THR A 96 20.71 -3.11 4.93
C THR A 96 20.33 -1.81 4.19
N PHE A 97 19.87 -0.80 4.94
CA PHE A 97 19.54 0.50 4.32
C PHE A 97 20.82 1.19 3.81
N GLU A 98 21.93 0.98 4.50
CA GLU A 98 23.26 1.48 4.14
C GLU A 98 23.72 0.88 2.81
N ASP A 99 23.56 -0.43 2.62
CA ASP A 99 23.87 -1.10 1.35
C ASP A 99 23.00 -0.56 0.20
N PHE A 100 21.71 -0.31 0.48
CA PHE A 100 20.81 0.31 -0.49
C PHE A 100 21.28 1.71 -0.89
N CYS A 101 21.57 2.57 0.09
CA CYS A 101 22.09 3.91 -0.13
C CYS A 101 23.41 3.89 -0.92
N ALA A 102 24.35 3.03 -0.54
CA ALA A 102 25.62 2.87 -1.23
C ALA A 102 25.41 2.44 -2.69
N SER A 103 24.47 1.53 -2.94
CA SER A 103 24.16 1.05 -4.29
C SER A 103 23.55 2.13 -5.20
N LEU A 104 22.79 3.08 -4.63
CA LEU A 104 22.19 4.18 -5.40
C LEU A 104 23.22 5.26 -5.77
N ILE A 105 24.16 5.54 -4.86
CA ILE A 105 25.19 6.58 -5.04
C ILE A 105 26.34 6.08 -5.92
N CYS A 106 26.55 4.78 -5.99
CA CYS A 106 27.57 4.19 -6.84
C CYS A 106 27.40 4.62 -8.31
N ASP A 107 28.52 5.04 -8.91
CA ASP A 107 28.63 5.38 -10.34
C ASP A 107 28.94 4.15 -11.21
N GLU A 108 29.06 2.95 -10.60
CA GLU A 108 29.28 1.69 -11.30
C GLU A 108 27.99 0.87 -11.41
N GLN A 109 28.01 -0.17 -12.25
CA GLN A 109 26.89 -1.11 -12.37
C GLN A 109 26.72 -1.90 -11.07
N CYS A 110 25.75 -1.50 -10.25
CA CYS A 110 25.41 -2.22 -9.02
C CYS A 110 24.34 -3.30 -9.25
N THR A 111 24.71 -4.55 -8.96
CA THR A 111 23.79 -5.70 -9.05
C THR A 111 22.56 -5.53 -8.15
N LEU A 112 22.73 -4.95 -6.95
CA LEU A 112 21.60 -4.72 -6.03
C LEU A 112 20.51 -3.85 -6.65
N VAL A 113 20.89 -2.72 -7.25
CA VAL A 113 19.94 -1.81 -7.90
C VAL A 113 19.24 -2.50 -9.07
N ALA A 114 20.01 -3.21 -9.91
CA ALA A 114 19.45 -3.97 -11.03
C ALA A 114 18.43 -5.02 -10.56
N GLU A 115 18.77 -5.82 -9.55
CA GLU A 115 17.89 -6.87 -9.01
C GLU A 115 16.63 -6.29 -8.36
N ILE A 116 16.71 -5.13 -7.70
CA ILE A 116 15.52 -4.44 -7.16
C ILE A 116 14.56 -4.06 -8.29
N HIS A 117 15.06 -3.42 -9.36
CA HIS A 117 14.23 -3.04 -10.51
C HIS A 117 13.64 -4.27 -11.21
N ILE A 118 14.46 -5.30 -11.43
CA ILE A 118 14.04 -6.57 -12.04
C ILE A 118 12.95 -7.24 -11.19
N SER A 119 13.10 -7.25 -9.86
CA SER A 119 12.14 -7.86 -8.94
C SER A 119 10.80 -7.13 -8.94
N LEU A 120 10.83 -5.79 -8.93
CA LEU A 120 9.63 -4.96 -9.07
C LEU A 120 8.92 -5.22 -10.41
N LEU A 121 9.64 -5.17 -11.53
CA LEU A 121 9.09 -5.43 -12.86
C LEU A 121 8.50 -6.85 -12.97
N LYS A 122 9.19 -7.86 -12.42
CA LYS A 122 8.66 -9.23 -12.37
C LYS A 122 7.34 -9.31 -11.61
N ALA A 123 7.22 -8.61 -10.47
CA ALA A 123 6.00 -8.60 -9.69
C ALA A 123 4.84 -7.93 -10.46
N ILE A 124 5.11 -6.79 -11.10
CA ILE A 124 4.14 -6.06 -11.94
C ILE A 124 3.67 -6.93 -13.11
N PHE A 125 4.60 -7.51 -13.87
CA PHE A 125 4.23 -8.36 -15.02
C PHE A 125 3.49 -9.64 -14.64
N ARG A 126 3.77 -10.21 -13.45
CA ARG A 126 3.02 -11.36 -12.94
C ARG A 126 1.58 -11.00 -12.61
N GLU A 127 1.35 -9.83 -12.03
CA GLU A 127 0.00 -9.31 -11.79
C GLU A 127 -0.72 -9.11 -13.14
N GLU A 128 -0.05 -8.51 -14.14
CA GLU A 128 -0.65 -8.32 -15.46
C GLU A 128 -0.98 -9.65 -16.18
N ASP A 129 -0.08 -10.64 -16.15
CA ASP A 129 -0.35 -11.97 -16.72
C ASP A 129 -1.54 -12.63 -16.01
N SER A 130 -1.65 -12.48 -14.69
CA SER A 130 -2.78 -13.00 -13.92
C SER A 130 -4.11 -12.32 -14.31
N ASN A 131 -4.11 -11.00 -14.49
CA ASN A 131 -5.29 -10.22 -14.88
C ASN A 131 -5.70 -10.49 -16.34
N ASN A 132 -4.74 -10.72 -17.23
CA ASN A 132 -4.99 -11.02 -18.64
C ASN A 132 -5.28 -12.51 -18.93
N SER A 133 -5.18 -13.39 -17.93
CA SER A 133 -5.29 -14.84 -18.10
C SER A 133 -6.67 -15.36 -18.52
N MET A 134 -7.75 -14.61 -18.26
CA MET A 134 -9.12 -15.09 -18.52
C MET A 134 -9.67 -14.62 -19.88
N PHE A 135 -9.34 -13.41 -20.33
CA PHE A 135 -9.91 -12.80 -21.55
C PHE A 135 -8.98 -11.81 -22.28
N GLY A 136 -7.68 -11.81 -21.97
CA GLY A 136 -6.72 -10.93 -22.64
C GLY A 136 -6.48 -11.34 -24.11
N PRO A 137 -6.33 -10.37 -25.04
CA PRO A 137 -5.83 -10.63 -26.39
C PRO A 137 -4.50 -11.41 -26.35
N HIS A 138 -4.32 -12.39 -27.24
CA HIS A 138 -3.18 -13.33 -27.20
C HIS A 138 -1.82 -12.63 -27.37
N ASP A 139 -1.78 -11.61 -28.23
CA ASP A 139 -0.65 -10.71 -28.47
C ASP A 139 -0.20 -9.97 -27.20
N ASN A 140 -1.13 -9.53 -26.36
CA ASN A 140 -0.79 -8.91 -25.07
C ASN A 140 -0.15 -9.92 -24.11
N LYS A 141 -0.62 -11.16 -24.10
CA LYS A 141 -0.02 -12.22 -23.27
C LYS A 141 1.39 -12.58 -23.75
N ASP A 142 1.58 -12.72 -25.06
CA ASP A 142 2.88 -13.05 -25.63
C ASP A 142 3.90 -11.93 -25.39
N SER A 143 3.50 -10.67 -25.52
CA SER A 143 4.39 -9.53 -25.24
C SER A 143 4.85 -9.46 -23.79
N ILE A 144 3.96 -9.69 -22.81
CA ILE A 144 4.34 -9.76 -21.37
C ILE A 144 5.33 -10.91 -21.12
N ASN A 145 5.08 -12.09 -21.70
CA ASN A 145 5.96 -13.25 -21.56
C ASN A 145 7.34 -13.00 -22.19
N ILE A 146 7.39 -12.34 -23.34
CA ILE A 146 8.62 -11.91 -24.00
C ILE A 146 9.39 -10.95 -23.09
N CYS A 147 8.73 -9.93 -22.53
CA CYS A 147 9.35 -9.00 -21.57
C CYS A 147 9.94 -9.73 -20.36
N LEU A 148 9.20 -10.69 -19.78
CA LEU A 148 9.68 -11.52 -18.66
C LEU A 148 10.90 -12.37 -19.03
N PHE A 149 10.95 -12.90 -20.25
CA PHE A 149 12.08 -13.73 -20.71
C PHE A 149 13.34 -12.91 -20.96
N PHE A 150 13.19 -11.71 -21.51
CA PHE A 150 14.32 -10.82 -21.79
C PHE A 150 14.78 -10.01 -20.60
N LEU A 151 14.08 -10.04 -19.47
CA LEU A 151 14.41 -9.24 -18.29
C LEU A 151 15.68 -9.76 -17.58
N ASP A 152 16.79 -9.08 -17.82
CA ASP A 152 18.10 -9.36 -17.23
C ASP A 152 18.79 -8.10 -16.69
N GLY A 153 20.01 -8.25 -16.15
CA GLY A 153 20.79 -7.18 -15.55
C GLY A 153 21.19 -6.02 -16.47
N MET A 154 21.06 -6.19 -17.79
CA MET A 154 21.45 -5.22 -18.82
C MET A 154 20.26 -4.66 -19.59
N THR A 155 19.18 -5.44 -19.76
CA THR A 155 18.00 -5.08 -20.56
C THR A 155 16.87 -4.45 -19.75
N TRP A 156 16.88 -4.61 -18.43
CA TRP A 156 15.81 -4.10 -17.57
C TRP A 156 15.50 -2.61 -17.73
N PRO A 157 16.46 -1.69 -18.01
CA PRO A 157 16.12 -0.28 -18.18
C PRO A 157 15.24 -0.03 -19.40
N GLU A 158 15.53 -0.71 -20.51
CA GLU A 158 14.76 -0.57 -21.74
C GLU A 158 13.37 -1.19 -21.58
N ILE A 159 13.26 -2.31 -20.86
CA ILE A 159 11.97 -2.92 -20.53
C ILE A 159 11.15 -2.00 -19.62
N ALA A 160 11.77 -1.38 -18.61
CA ALA A 160 11.11 -0.39 -17.76
C ALA A 160 10.64 0.82 -18.57
N ARG A 161 11.47 1.34 -19.46
CA ARG A 161 11.14 2.45 -20.36
C ARG A 161 9.96 2.12 -21.26
N ALA A 162 10.01 0.98 -21.96
CA ALA A 162 8.93 0.54 -22.85
C ALA A 162 7.62 0.31 -22.09
N TYR A 163 7.70 -0.19 -20.86
CA TYR A 163 6.53 -0.39 -20.02
C TYR A 163 5.88 0.95 -19.61
N LEU A 164 6.67 1.90 -19.10
CA LEU A 164 6.18 3.21 -18.66
C LEU A 164 5.77 4.13 -19.81
N ASP A 165 6.29 3.90 -21.02
CA ASP A 165 5.85 4.62 -22.21
C ASP A 165 4.49 4.13 -22.73
N SER A 166 4.02 2.95 -22.28
CA SER A 166 2.72 2.43 -22.68
C SER A 166 1.56 3.28 -22.13
N ASP A 167 0.46 3.37 -22.87
CA ASP A 167 -0.73 4.17 -22.51
C ASP A 167 -1.48 3.67 -21.25
N ARG A 168 -0.99 2.61 -20.60
CA ARG A 168 -1.64 2.02 -19.41
C ARG A 168 -1.51 2.90 -18.16
N HIS A 169 -0.43 3.66 -18.05
CA HIS A 169 -0.13 4.41 -16.83
C HIS A 169 0.36 5.85 -17.12
N PRO A 170 -0.52 6.74 -17.57
CA PRO A 170 -0.17 8.13 -17.86
C PRO A 170 0.41 8.87 -16.64
N GLU A 171 0.01 8.49 -15.43
CA GLU A 171 0.46 9.06 -14.16
C GLU A 171 1.96 8.85 -13.89
N PHE A 172 2.56 7.82 -14.50
CA PHE A 172 3.94 7.42 -14.26
C PHE A 172 4.90 7.91 -15.35
N ARG A 173 4.40 8.65 -16.37
CA ARG A 173 5.24 9.21 -17.46
C ARG A 173 6.25 10.25 -16.99
N ASN A 174 6.10 10.78 -15.77
CA ASN A 174 7.04 11.76 -15.21
C ASN A 174 8.46 11.19 -15.04
N SER A 175 8.62 9.89 -14.85
CA SER A 175 9.94 9.22 -14.74
C SER A 175 10.50 8.74 -16.08
N LEU A 176 9.72 8.81 -17.16
CA LEU A 176 10.15 8.41 -18.51
C LEU A 176 11.37 9.20 -19.04
N PRO A 177 11.52 10.52 -18.78
CA PRO A 177 12.71 11.25 -19.20
C PRO A 177 14.00 10.67 -18.62
N ALA A 178 13.99 10.24 -17.35
CA ALA A 178 15.14 9.62 -16.69
C ALA A 178 15.55 8.31 -17.38
N LEU A 179 14.57 7.47 -17.74
CA LEU A 179 14.79 6.20 -18.44
C LEU A 179 15.14 6.36 -19.93
N THR A 180 14.80 7.49 -20.54
CA THR A 180 15.13 7.79 -21.95
C THR A 180 16.56 8.30 -22.08
N SER A 181 17.19 8.69 -20.97
CA SER A 181 18.60 9.10 -20.95
C SER A 181 19.49 7.95 -21.42
N PRO A 182 20.41 8.18 -22.40
CA PRO A 182 21.29 7.14 -22.91
C PRO A 182 22.28 6.63 -21.86
N ASN A 183 22.44 7.36 -20.75
CA ASN A 183 23.37 7.03 -19.69
C ASN A 183 22.71 6.25 -18.54
N PHE A 184 21.40 5.99 -18.57
CA PHE A 184 20.76 5.22 -17.49
C PHE A 184 21.32 3.78 -17.45
N PRO A 185 21.74 3.25 -16.29
CA PRO A 185 21.46 3.68 -14.91
C PRO A 185 22.47 4.66 -14.28
N PHE A 186 23.44 5.18 -15.02
CA PHE A 186 24.44 6.18 -14.59
C PHE A 186 23.90 7.63 -14.60
N VAL A 187 22.69 7.81 -14.10
CA VAL A 187 22.04 9.13 -13.94
C VAL A 187 22.16 9.63 -12.49
N PRO A 188 21.93 10.93 -12.22
CA PRO A 188 21.93 11.45 -10.86
C PRO A 188 20.98 10.69 -9.92
N LEU A 189 21.30 10.68 -8.63
CA LEU A 189 20.53 9.99 -7.58
C LEU A 189 19.02 10.29 -7.64
N ALA A 190 18.65 11.55 -7.87
CA ALA A 190 17.27 12.00 -7.95
C ALA A 190 16.48 11.25 -9.04
N GLU A 191 17.09 11.05 -10.22
CA GLU A 191 16.48 10.34 -11.35
C GLU A 191 16.37 8.84 -11.07
N LYS A 192 17.42 8.23 -10.47
CA LYS A 192 17.37 6.81 -10.04
C LYS A 192 16.22 6.59 -9.05
N LEU A 193 16.10 7.45 -8.03
CA LEU A 193 15.06 7.39 -7.02
C LEU A 193 13.68 7.65 -7.60
N GLN A 194 13.54 8.54 -8.58
CA GLN A 194 12.26 8.81 -9.24
C GLN A 194 11.73 7.57 -9.97
N VAL A 195 12.60 6.85 -10.69
CA VAL A 195 12.23 5.60 -11.37
C VAL A 195 11.88 4.50 -10.36
N LEU A 196 12.71 4.32 -9.33
CA LEU A 196 12.45 3.36 -8.26
C LEU A 196 11.15 3.64 -7.52
N GLN A 197 10.87 4.90 -7.19
CA GLN A 197 9.61 5.31 -6.57
C GLN A 197 8.44 4.94 -7.46
N THR A 198 8.53 5.26 -8.75
CA THR A 198 7.47 4.96 -9.73
C THR A 198 7.15 3.45 -9.77
N LEU A 199 8.17 2.61 -9.89
CA LEU A 199 7.98 1.15 -9.93
C LEU A 199 7.47 0.61 -8.60
N THR A 200 7.88 1.20 -7.49
CA THR A 200 7.44 0.85 -6.14
C THR A 200 5.97 1.21 -5.94
N ASP A 201 5.57 2.41 -6.35
CA ASP A 201 4.17 2.87 -6.29
C ASP A 201 3.28 1.97 -7.14
N LEU A 202 3.71 1.64 -8.36
CA LEU A 202 2.99 0.71 -9.22
C LEU A 202 2.88 -0.69 -8.58
N PHE A 203 3.95 -1.20 -7.98
CA PHE A 203 3.93 -2.46 -7.24
C PHE A 203 2.92 -2.43 -6.09
N LEU A 204 2.79 -1.32 -5.35
CA LEU A 204 1.79 -1.17 -4.28
C LEU A 204 0.34 -1.20 -4.80
N THR A 205 0.10 -0.88 -6.07
CA THR A 205 -1.23 -0.98 -6.68
C THR A 205 -1.64 -2.42 -7.05
N THR A 206 -0.69 -3.37 -7.07
CA THR A 206 -0.96 -4.76 -7.43
C THR A 206 -1.93 -5.42 -6.45
N THR A 207 -2.77 -6.33 -6.94
CA THR A 207 -3.81 -6.95 -6.11
C THR A 207 -3.21 -7.82 -5.01
N SER A 208 -2.12 -8.54 -5.29
CA SER A 208 -1.42 -9.33 -4.26
C SER A 208 -1.00 -8.46 -3.06
N VAL A 209 -0.40 -7.30 -3.33
CA VAL A 209 0.06 -6.39 -2.27
C VAL A 209 -1.11 -5.74 -1.54
N ARG A 210 -2.14 -5.30 -2.26
CA ARG A 210 -3.35 -4.72 -1.63
C ARG A 210 -4.07 -5.73 -0.73
N MET A 211 -4.13 -7.00 -1.16
CA MET A 211 -4.69 -8.08 -0.36
C MET A 211 -3.86 -8.37 0.89
N ASP A 212 -2.53 -8.36 0.77
CA ASP A 212 -1.63 -8.50 1.92
C ASP A 212 -1.87 -7.36 2.93
N ILE A 213 -1.86 -6.09 2.47
CA ILE A 213 -2.12 -4.91 3.32
C ILE A 213 -3.49 -5.00 4.00
N THR A 214 -4.53 -5.41 3.26
CA THR A 214 -5.90 -5.54 3.81
C THR A 214 -6.00 -6.67 4.84
N ASN A 215 -5.21 -7.73 4.67
CA ASN A 215 -5.16 -8.87 5.60
C ASN A 215 -4.18 -8.68 6.75
N GLU A 216 -3.39 -7.60 6.78
CA GLU A 216 -2.48 -7.31 7.88
C GLU A 216 -3.23 -7.22 9.21
N GLY A 217 -2.79 -8.02 10.19
CA GLY A 217 -3.43 -8.10 11.51
C GLY A 217 -4.61 -9.07 11.59
N ASN A 218 -5.06 -9.68 10.49
CA ASN A 218 -6.02 -10.77 10.56
C ASN A 218 -5.30 -12.04 11.03
N ILE A 219 -5.42 -12.34 12.32
CA ILE A 219 -4.89 -13.58 12.89
C ILE A 219 -5.64 -14.73 12.24
N ARG A 220 -4.97 -15.46 11.35
CA ARG A 220 -5.47 -16.77 10.89
C ARG A 220 -5.48 -17.69 12.10
N TYR A 221 -6.65 -17.83 12.72
CA TYR A 221 -6.88 -18.92 13.66
C TYR A 221 -6.73 -20.22 12.87
N ASP A 222 -5.84 -21.09 13.35
CA ASP A 222 -5.74 -22.45 12.83
C ASP A 222 -7.02 -23.15 13.28
N ASP A 223 -8.01 -23.25 12.38
CA ASP A 223 -9.30 -23.92 12.68
C ASP A 223 -9.11 -25.42 12.99
N HIS A 224 -7.90 -25.94 12.77
CA HIS A 224 -7.51 -27.30 13.11
C HIS A 224 -6.55 -27.28 14.27
N CYS A 225 -6.87 -28.06 15.30
CA CYS A 225 -5.95 -28.24 16.42
C CYS A 225 -4.71 -29.01 15.94
N ARG A 226 -3.51 -28.40 16.01
CA ARG A 226 -2.23 -29.01 15.61
C ARG A 226 -1.88 -30.32 16.31
N ALA A 227 -2.52 -30.61 17.45
CA ALA A 227 -2.33 -31.86 18.18
C ALA A 227 -3.25 -32.99 17.71
N CYS A 228 -4.42 -32.68 17.13
CA CYS A 228 -5.39 -33.72 16.74
C CYS A 228 -5.87 -33.65 15.29
N HIS A 229 -5.39 -32.68 14.49
CA HIS A 229 -5.72 -32.48 13.07
C HIS A 229 -7.23 -32.54 12.77
N LYS A 230 -8.06 -32.12 13.73
CA LYS A 230 -9.50 -31.93 13.61
C LYS A 230 -9.84 -30.48 13.91
#